data_AF-B5W3S3-F1
#
_entry.id   AF-B5W3S3-F1
#
_cell.length_a   1.000
_cell.length_b   1.000
_cell.length_c   1.000
_cell.angle_alpha   90.00
_cell.angle_beta   90.00
_cell.angle_gamma   90.00
#
_symmetry.space_group_name_H-M   'P 1'
#
loop_
_entity.id
_entity.type
_entity.pdbx_description
1 polymer ?
#
loop_
_entity_poly.entity_id
_entity_poly.type
_entity_poly.pdbx_seq_one_letter_code
_entity_poly.pdbx_strand_id
1 'polypeptide(L)' 'MLAQFSPSSNNLDALIDRIFVSRKITREDQKQLMYLLLSKECLSDEEHDCINEVFDRLRRGLLHVVE' A
#
# COMPACT_ATOMS: atom_id res chain seq x y z
N MET A 1 1.80 -21.34 3.94
CA MET A 1 2.02 -20.64 5.22
C MET A 1 1.39 -19.26 5.04
N LEU A 2 0.13 -19.11 5.44
CA LEU A 2 -0.63 -17.87 5.26
C LEU A 2 -0.32 -16.97 6.45
N ALA A 3 0.33 -15.84 6.21
CA ALA A 3 0.67 -14.87 7.23
C ALA A 3 -0.61 -14.33 7.89
N GLN A 4 -0.56 -14.23 9.22
CA GLN A 4 -1.65 -13.76 10.06
C GLN A 4 -1.88 -12.27 9.78
N PHE A 5 -3.01 -11.93 9.16
CA PHE A 5 -3.48 -10.56 9.06
C PHE A 5 -4.17 -10.20 10.38
N SER A 6 -3.46 -9.51 11.27
CA SER A 6 -4.08 -8.90 12.44
C SER A 6 -4.74 -7.59 11.98
N PRO A 7 -6.06 -7.40 12.16
CA PRO A 7 -6.76 -6.18 11.76
C PRO A 7 -6.49 -5.08 12.80
N SER A 8 -5.24 -4.64 12.91
CA SER A 8 -4.85 -3.47 13.67
C SER A 8 -5.09 -2.25 12.79
N SER A 9 -5.85 -1.29 13.32
CA SER A 9 -6.41 -0.12 12.63
C SER A 9 -5.36 0.85 12.07
N ASN A 10 -4.65 0.45 11.01
CA ASN A 10 -3.72 1.31 10.28
C ASN A 10 -4.32 1.60 8.90
N ASN A 11 -4.61 2.87 8.59
CA ASN A 11 -5.16 3.28 7.29
C ASN A 11 -4.32 2.80 6.09
N LEU A 12 -3.01 2.53 6.30
CA LEU A 12 -2.10 2.02 5.28
C LEU A 12 -2.46 0.58 4.85
N ASP A 13 -2.64 -0.34 5.81
CA ASP A 13 -2.88 -1.76 5.53
C ASP A 13 -4.16 -1.97 4.72
N ALA A 14 -5.25 -1.30 5.13
CA ALA A 14 -6.53 -1.35 4.42
C ALA A 14 -6.43 -0.74 3.01
N LEU A 15 -5.60 0.30 2.83
CA LEU A 15 -5.36 0.91 1.53
C LEU A 15 -4.57 -0.03 0.62
N ILE A 16 -3.52 -0.66 1.13
CA ILE A 16 -2.72 -1.63 0.37
C ILE A 16 -3.54 -2.86 -0.02
N ASP A 17 -4.35 -3.39 0.91
CA ASP A 17 -5.24 -4.51 0.63
C ASP A 17 -6.21 -4.17 -0.51
N ARG A 18 -6.85 -2.99 -0.45
CA ARG A 18 -7.74 -2.50 -1.52
C ARG A 18 -7.03 -2.41 -2.87
N ILE A 19 -5.80 -1.90 -2.91
CA ILE A 19 -4.97 -1.78 -4.12
C ILE A 19 -4.66 -3.17 -4.69
N PHE A 20 -4.28 -4.12 -3.83
CA PHE A 20 -3.92 -5.48 -4.24
C PHE A 20 -5.12 -6.28 -4.72
N VAL A 21 -6.27 -6.19 -4.04
CA VAL A 21 -7.53 -6.83 -4.46
C VAL A 21 -8.00 -6.26 -5.80
N SER A 22 -7.98 -4.93 -5.95
CA SER A 22 -8.44 -4.27 -7.18
C SER A 22 -7.43 -4.37 -8.33
N ARG A 23 -6.18 -4.76 -8.03
CA ARG A 23 -5.01 -4.71 -8.93
C ARG A 23 -4.82 -3.36 -9.62
N LYS A 24 -5.29 -2.31 -8.96
CA LYS A 24 -5.37 -0.95 -9.47
C LYS A 24 -4.94 0.02 -8.39
N ILE A 25 -4.22 1.04 -8.80
CA ILE A 25 -3.87 2.17 -7.95
C ILE A 25 -4.59 3.38 -8.54
N THR A 26 -5.59 3.90 -7.83
CA THR A 26 -6.28 5.13 -8.24
C THR A 26 -5.45 6.35 -7.87
N ARG A 27 -5.78 7.51 -8.46
CA ARG A 27 -5.19 8.79 -8.07
C ARG A 27 -5.49 9.16 -6.61
N GLU A 28 -6.61 8.69 -6.08
CA GLU A 28 -6.98 8.83 -4.67
C GLU A 28 -6.07 7.97 -3.78
N ASP A 29 -5.84 6.72 -4.15
CA ASP A 29 -4.97 5.81 -3.41
C ASP A 29 -3.53 6.35 -3.34
N GLN A 30 -3.02 6.91 -4.44
CA GLN A 30 -1.71 7.58 -4.45
C GLN A 30 -1.65 8.76 -3.49
N LYS A 31 -2.67 9.62 -3.48
CA LYS A 31 -2.72 10.77 -2.57
C LYS A 31 -2.75 10.33 -1.11
N GLN A 32 -3.52 9.28 -0.80
CA GLN A 32 -3.58 8.73 0.54
C GLN A 32 -2.25 8.13 0.97
N LEU A 33 -1.58 7.35 0.11
CA LEU A 33 -0.23 6.86 0.36
C LEU A 33 0.74 8.00 0.63
N MET A 34 0.73 9.04 -0.22
CA MET A 34 1.63 10.17 -0.08
C MET A 34 1.36 10.97 1.20
N TYR A 35 0.08 11.18 1.56
CA TYR A 35 -0.29 11.84 2.80
C TYR A 35 0.17 11.04 4.03
N LEU A 36 -0.06 9.72 4.04
CA LEU A 36 0.35 8.84 5.14
C LEU A 36 1.88 8.83 5.30
N LEU A 37 2.60 8.79 4.19
CA LEU A 37 4.06 8.81 4.14
C LEU A 37 4.65 10.13 4.64
N LEU A 38 4.03 11.26 4.29
CA LEU A 38 4.48 12.59 4.71
C LEU A 38 4.04 12.95 6.13
N SER A 39 2.98 12.31 6.65
CA SER A 39 2.47 12.56 7.99
C SER A 39 3.22 11.80 9.09
N LYS A 40 4.03 10.80 8.73
CA LYS A 40 4.83 10.02 9.69
C LYS A 40 6.26 10.53 9.73
N GLU A 41 6.78 10.74 10.94
CA GLU A 41 8.18 11.12 11.15
C GLU A 41 9.15 9.98 10.78
N CYS A 42 8.75 8.73 11.01
CA CYS A 42 9.46 7.53 10.58
C CYS A 42 8.45 6.45 10.17
N LEU A 43 8.78 5.68 9.13
CA LEU A 43 8.08 4.46 8.75
C LEU A 43 8.69 3.28 9.51
N SER A 44 7.85 2.36 9.98
CA SER A 44 8.34 1.07 10.48
C SER A 44 8.86 0.21 9.34
N ASP A 45 9.73 -0.77 9.65
CA ASP A 45 10.25 -1.73 8.68
C ASP A 45 9.10 -2.46 7.93
N GLU A 46 8.06 -2.85 8.66
CA GLU A 46 6.86 -3.51 8.10
C GLU A 46 6.14 -2.62 7.06
N GLU A 47 6.07 -1.31 7.31
CA GLU A 47 5.47 -0.36 6.37
C GLU A 47 6.34 -0.16 5.14
N HIS A 48 7.67 -0.12 5.34
CA HIS A 48 8.64 -0.07 4.25
C HIS A 48 8.53 -1.28 3.34
N ASP A 49 8.46 -2.50 3.89
CA ASP A 49 8.27 -3.72 3.11
C ASP A 49 6.96 -3.70 2.33
N CYS A 50 5.86 -3.27 2.98
CA CYS A 50 4.55 -3.20 2.34
C CYS A 50 4.52 -2.22 1.16
N ILE A 51 5.13 -1.04 1.34
CA ILE A 51 5.25 -0.03 0.27
C ILE A 51 6.16 -0.53 -0.86
N ASN A 52 7.29 -1.15 -0.53
CA ASN A 52 8.19 -1.72 -1.52
C ASN A 52 7.49 -2.79 -2.37
N GLU A 53 6.63 -3.61 -1.76
CA GLU A 53 5.86 -4.61 -2.49
C GLU A 53 4.88 -3.97 -3.48
N VAL A 54 4.22 -2.88 -3.10
CA VAL A 54 3.34 -2.11 -3.99
C VAL A 54 4.12 -1.57 -5.19
N PHE A 55 5.30 -1.00 -4.95
CA PHE A 55 6.16 -0.50 -6.02
C PHE A 55 6.68 -1.62 -6.94
N ASP A 56 7.10 -2.76 -6.40
CA ASP A 56 7.55 -3.91 -7.18
C ASP A 56 6.42 -4.44 -8.08
N ARG A 57 5.21 -4.62 -7.53
CA ARG A 57 4.04 -5.06 -8.30
C ARG A 57 3.64 -4.06 -9.38
N LEU A 58 3.75 -2.76 -9.12
CA LEU A 58 3.56 -1.71 -10.13
C LEU A 58 4.62 -1.77 -11.23
N ARG A 59 5.90 -1.90 -10.86
CA ARG A 59 7.01 -2.00 -11.80
C ARG A 59 6.92 -3.25 -12.69
N ARG A 60 6.38 -4.35 -12.16
CA ARG A 60 6.13 -5.59 -12.91
C ARG A 60 4.88 -5.55 -13.79
N GLY A 61 4.08 -4.47 -13.74
CA GLY A 61 2.81 -4.36 -14.46
C GLY A 61 1.68 -5.21 -13.86
N LEU A 62 1.82 -5.68 -12.61
CA LEU A 62 0.78 -6.41 -11.89
C LEU A 62 -0.25 -5.47 -11.26
N LEU A 63 0.14 -4.21 -11.03
CA LEU A 63 -0.74 -3.11 -10.66
C LEU A 63 -0.80 -2.09 -11.79
N HIS A 64 -2.01 -1.62 -12.08
CA HIS A 64 -2.23 -0.58 -13.08
C HIS A 64 -2.64 0.72 -12.40
N VAL A 65 -1.98 1.82 -12.74
CA VAL A 65 -2.43 3.14 -12.31
C VAL A 65 -3.64 3.51 -13.13
N VAL A 66 -4.73 3.84 -12.44
CA VAL A 66 -5.99 4.29 -13.04
C VAL A 66 -6.34 5.68 -12.53
N GLU A 67 -7.08 6.45 -13.33
CA GLU A 67 -7.51 7.81 -12.97
C GLU A 67 -8.64 7.81 -11.94
#